data_AF-A0A7K9BMI7-F1
#
_entry.id   AF-A0A7K9BMI7-F1
#
_cell.length_a   1.000
_cell.length_b   1.000
_cell.length_c   1.000
_cell.angle_alpha   90.00
_cell.angle_beta   90.00
_cell.angle_gamma   90.00
#
_symmetry.space_group_name_H-M   'P 1'
#
loop_
_entity.id
_entity.type
_entity.pdbx_description
1 polymer ?
#
loop_
_entity_poly.entity_id
_entity_poly.type
_entity_poly.pdbx_seq_one_letter_code
_entity_poly.pdbx_strand_id
1 'polypeptide(L)'
;DVVESEEHYKSRWRSIWVMYLTMFLSSVGFSIVIMSVWPYLQKIDPTADGSFLGWIIASYSIGQMVSSPLFGLWSNYRPRREPLVVSTAISVAANCLYAYVHIPHSHNKYYMLTARALVGFGAGNVAVVRSYISGATSLKERTSAMANTSACQAVGFILGPVFQTCFTLIGEEGITWKLIDLQLNMYTAPVLFGAVLGVVNISLIFAIFREHRVDDMGRQCRSVNSEGEESGVQDEDTEGAVDHVAVVAINFLFFVILFVFAVFETIATPLTMDMYSWTRKEAVFYNGIILIVVGIESVIVFMVVKILAKKTGERALLHGGLLIVLVGFFILLPWGKKLPNIQWQEIKNNSIPRTTYTEMVMPFWSWQLPANHTAEPVGCPITQSWCLNTPLIYLAQYISSDILIGLGYPVCHVMSYALYSKILGPKPQGTYMGWLTASGSGARVLGPVFVSQVYTHLGPRWAFSLICGVVVASLLLLEIVYKRLIAFSVRYGRMQE
;
A
#
# COMPACT_ATOMS: atom_id res chain seq x y z
N ASP A 1 20.84 6.24 36.95
CA ASP A 1 20.43 5.74 35.63
C ASP A 1 19.99 4.29 35.71
N VAL A 2 18.71 4.00 35.50
CA VAL A 2 18.24 2.62 35.41
C VAL A 2 18.48 2.15 33.98
N VAL A 3 19.61 1.47 33.77
CA VAL A 3 19.92 0.77 32.52
C VAL A 3 18.97 -0.42 32.40
N GLU A 4 18.27 -0.56 31.26
CA GLU A 4 17.41 -1.70 30.95
C GLU A 4 18.19 -3.01 31.17
N SER A 5 17.66 -3.92 32.00
CA SER A 5 18.29 -5.25 32.20
C SER A 5 18.34 -6.03 30.88
N GLU A 6 19.39 -6.82 30.69
CA GLU A 6 19.58 -7.61 29.46
C GLU A 6 18.41 -8.56 29.18
N GLU A 7 17.79 -9.13 30.21
CA GLU A 7 16.62 -10.00 30.07
C GLU A 7 15.39 -9.24 29.56
N HIS A 8 15.17 -8.03 30.08
CA HIS A 8 14.09 -7.15 29.65
C HIS A 8 14.29 -6.70 28.20
N TYR A 9 15.52 -6.32 27.84
CA TYR A 9 15.89 -6.00 26.46
C TYR A 9 15.60 -7.18 25.51
N LYS A 10 16.05 -8.39 25.86
CA LYS A 10 15.80 -9.61 25.06
C LYS A 10 14.30 -9.88 24.92
N SER A 11 13.54 -9.78 26.00
CA SER A 11 12.07 -9.98 26.00
C SER A 11 11.34 -8.96 25.11
N ARG A 12 11.72 -7.69 25.21
CA ARG A 12 11.19 -6.58 24.40
C ARG A 12 11.43 -6.82 22.92
N TRP A 13 12.66 -7.14 22.54
CA TRP A 13 13.02 -7.39 21.16
C TRP A 13 12.35 -8.66 20.59
N ARG A 14 12.20 -9.73 21.38
CA ARG A 14 11.40 -10.90 20.97
C ARG A 14 9.98 -10.51 20.58
N SER A 15 9.36 -9.62 21.36
CA SER A 15 8.00 -9.11 21.05
C SER A 15 7.99 -8.22 19.80
N ILE A 16 9.02 -7.39 19.59
CA ILE A 16 9.18 -6.59 18.35
C ILE A 16 9.35 -7.49 17.12
N TRP A 17 10.12 -8.58 17.21
CA TRP A 17 10.27 -9.55 16.12
C TRP A 17 8.94 -10.23 15.75
N VAL A 18 8.10 -10.56 16.74
CA VAL A 18 6.74 -11.05 16.47
C VAL A 18 5.93 -10.02 15.70
N MET A 19 6.03 -8.74 16.04
CA MET A 19 5.33 -7.67 15.31
C MET A 19 5.84 -7.49 13.87
N TYR A 20 7.14 -7.62 13.63
CA TYR A 20 7.69 -7.63 12.26
C TYR A 20 7.13 -8.80 11.44
N LEU A 21 7.06 -9.99 12.05
CA LEU A 21 6.47 -11.16 11.42
C LEU A 21 4.97 -10.97 11.15
N THR A 22 4.21 -10.42 12.09
CA THR A 22 2.78 -10.09 11.89
C THR A 22 2.60 -9.16 10.68
N MET A 23 3.45 -8.13 10.55
CA MET A 23 3.40 -7.21 9.41
C MET A 23 3.73 -7.92 8.08
N PHE A 24 4.74 -8.78 8.08
CA PHE A 24 5.11 -9.60 6.92
C PHE A 24 3.94 -10.50 6.48
N LEU A 25 3.37 -11.28 7.42
CA LEU A 25 2.28 -12.22 7.14
C LEU A 25 1.02 -11.50 6.63
N SER A 26 0.67 -10.35 7.23
CA SER A 26 -0.44 -9.54 6.76
C SER A 26 -0.24 -9.02 5.33
N SER A 27 1.00 -8.71 4.96
CA SER A 27 1.33 -8.20 3.62
C SER A 27 1.33 -9.29 2.56
N VAL A 28 1.80 -10.50 2.90
CA VAL A 28 1.65 -11.69 2.06
C VAL A 28 0.17 -11.96 1.80
N GLY A 29 -0.66 -11.97 2.85
CA GLY A 29 -2.10 -12.23 2.73
C GLY A 29 -2.85 -11.22 1.85
N PHE A 30 -2.44 -9.95 1.85
CA PHE A 30 -2.98 -8.96 0.92
C PHE A 30 -2.56 -9.25 -0.53
N SER A 31 -1.26 -9.48 -0.75
CA SER A 31 -0.67 -9.49 -2.10
C SER A 31 -0.95 -10.78 -2.87
N ILE A 32 -1.08 -11.91 -2.16
CA ILE A 32 -1.23 -13.23 -2.77
C ILE A 32 -2.47 -13.35 -3.67
N VAL A 33 -3.56 -12.63 -3.36
CA VAL A 33 -4.84 -12.76 -4.07
C VAL A 33 -4.93 -11.87 -5.33
N ILE A 34 -4.06 -10.87 -5.45
CA ILE A 34 -4.25 -9.76 -6.42
C ILE A 34 -4.26 -10.24 -7.86
N MET A 35 -3.37 -11.16 -8.23
CA MET A 35 -3.27 -11.63 -9.62
C MET A 35 -4.37 -12.62 -10.02
N SER A 36 -4.96 -13.30 -9.04
CA SER A 36 -5.89 -14.42 -9.27
C SER A 36 -7.36 -14.04 -9.07
N VAL A 37 -7.63 -12.89 -8.46
CA VAL A 37 -8.99 -12.42 -8.16
C VAL A 37 -9.83 -12.21 -9.43
N TRP A 38 -9.26 -11.68 -10.52
CA TRP A 38 -10.00 -11.45 -11.76
C TRP A 38 -10.41 -12.75 -12.46
N PRO A 39 -9.48 -13.69 -12.77
CA PRO A 39 -9.86 -15.00 -13.31
C PRO A 39 -10.85 -15.75 -12.42
N TYR A 40 -10.68 -15.69 -11.09
CA TYR A 40 -11.60 -16.37 -10.17
C TYR A 40 -12.99 -15.74 -10.20
N LEU A 41 -13.09 -14.41 -10.21
CA LEU A 41 -14.35 -13.69 -10.32
C LEU A 41 -15.11 -14.06 -11.60
N GLN A 42 -14.42 -14.11 -12.74
CA GLN A 42 -15.01 -14.52 -14.02
C GLN A 42 -15.53 -15.97 -13.99
N LYS A 43 -14.85 -16.86 -13.26
CA LYS A 43 -15.27 -18.26 -13.09
C LYS A 43 -16.55 -18.40 -12.25
N ILE A 44 -16.70 -17.61 -11.19
CA ILE A 44 -17.84 -17.72 -10.25
C ILE A 44 -19.05 -16.86 -10.64
N ASP A 45 -18.83 -15.78 -11.39
CA ASP A 45 -19.86 -14.84 -11.83
C ASP A 45 -19.44 -14.17 -13.16
N PRO A 46 -19.83 -14.75 -14.30
CA PRO A 46 -19.51 -14.21 -15.63
C PRO A 46 -20.13 -12.83 -15.91
N THR A 47 -21.07 -12.35 -15.08
CA THR A 47 -21.68 -11.03 -15.24
C THR A 47 -20.83 -9.89 -14.68
N ALA A 48 -19.75 -10.22 -13.97
CA ALA A 48 -18.86 -9.23 -13.39
C ALA A 48 -17.99 -8.56 -14.47
N ASP A 49 -17.88 -7.24 -14.39
CA ASP A 49 -17.07 -6.42 -15.29
C ASP A 49 -15.81 -5.89 -14.59
N GLY A 50 -14.96 -5.19 -15.34
CA GLY A 50 -13.74 -4.59 -14.80
C GLY A 50 -14.00 -3.51 -13.74
N SER A 51 -15.16 -2.83 -13.80
CA SER A 51 -15.57 -1.85 -12.78
C SER A 51 -15.79 -2.53 -11.43
N PHE A 52 -16.50 -3.66 -11.42
CA PHE A 52 -16.73 -4.43 -10.20
C PHE A 52 -15.43 -5.03 -9.62
N LEU A 53 -14.49 -5.45 -10.47
CA LEU A 53 -13.14 -5.82 -10.03
C LEU A 53 -12.45 -4.68 -9.27
N GLY A 54 -12.56 -3.45 -9.79
CA GLY A 54 -12.04 -2.25 -9.12
C GLY A 54 -12.60 -2.08 -7.71
N TRP A 55 -13.91 -2.27 -7.53
CA TRP A 55 -14.54 -2.27 -6.20
C TRP A 55 -14.04 -3.39 -5.29
N ILE A 56 -13.83 -4.61 -5.82
CA ILE A 56 -13.27 -5.73 -5.05
C ILE A 56 -11.86 -5.39 -4.54
N ILE A 57 -11.00 -4.82 -5.39
CA ILE A 57 -9.65 -4.41 -5.01
C ILE A 57 -9.69 -3.28 -3.96
N ALA A 58 -10.53 -2.26 -4.18
CA ALA A 58 -10.68 -1.11 -3.28
C ALA A 58 -11.28 -1.50 -1.91
N SER A 59 -12.16 -2.50 -1.87
CA SER A 59 -12.87 -2.92 -0.65
C SER A 59 -11.93 -3.29 0.50
N TYR A 60 -10.76 -3.89 0.20
CA TYR A 60 -9.74 -4.18 1.20
C TYR A 60 -9.23 -2.89 1.86
N SER A 61 -8.88 -1.88 1.05
CA SER A 61 -8.39 -0.60 1.55
C SER A 61 -9.48 0.17 2.30
N ILE A 62 -10.74 0.09 1.86
CA ILE A 62 -11.88 0.67 2.59
C ILE A 62 -12.04 0.01 3.98
N GLY A 63 -12.01 -1.32 4.04
CA GLY A 63 -12.06 -2.07 5.29
C GLY A 63 -10.94 -1.64 6.25
N GLN A 64 -9.71 -1.54 5.76
CA GLN A 64 -8.55 -1.12 6.55
C GLN A 64 -8.66 0.35 7.00
N MET A 65 -9.18 1.22 6.14
CA MET A 65 -9.37 2.65 6.44
C MET A 65 -10.31 2.84 7.63
N VAL A 66 -11.40 2.08 7.68
CA VAL A 66 -12.38 2.13 8.79
C VAL A 66 -11.84 1.46 10.04
N SER A 67 -11.16 0.31 9.91
CA SER A 67 -10.73 -0.47 11.07
C SER A 67 -9.48 0.10 11.76
N SER A 68 -8.60 0.80 11.04
CA SER A 68 -7.32 1.28 11.59
C SER A 68 -7.51 2.24 12.78
N PRO A 69 -8.38 3.26 12.74
CA PRO A 69 -8.65 4.11 13.90
C PRO A 69 -9.35 3.36 15.04
N LEU A 70 -10.23 2.41 14.72
CA LEU A 70 -10.97 1.61 15.71
C LEU A 70 -10.03 0.72 16.53
N PHE A 71 -9.20 -0.08 15.86
CA PHE A 71 -8.21 -0.93 16.54
C PHE A 71 -7.10 -0.09 17.19
N GLY A 72 -6.73 1.04 16.59
CA GLY A 72 -5.82 2.01 17.19
C GLY A 72 -6.35 2.55 18.53
N LEU A 73 -7.61 2.97 18.57
CA LEU A 73 -8.26 3.44 19.79
C LEU A 73 -8.37 2.32 20.84
N TRP A 74 -8.77 1.12 20.43
CA TRP A 74 -8.83 -0.03 21.34
C TRP A 74 -7.46 -0.32 21.97
N SER A 75 -6.39 -0.26 21.19
CA SER A 75 -5.02 -0.49 21.67
C SER A 75 -4.48 0.57 22.65
N ASN A 76 -5.17 1.71 22.80
CA ASN A 76 -4.82 2.73 23.79
C ASN A 76 -5.38 2.42 25.18
N TYR A 77 -6.56 1.79 25.26
CA TYR A 77 -7.26 1.54 26.53
C TYR A 77 -7.14 0.09 27.00
N ARG A 78 -6.72 -0.83 26.13
CA ARG A 78 -6.61 -2.26 26.43
C ARG A 78 -5.24 -2.80 25.98
N PRO A 79 -4.78 -3.94 26.56
CA PRO A 79 -3.54 -4.58 26.11
C PRO A 79 -3.56 -4.84 24.61
N ARG A 80 -2.48 -4.52 23.91
CA ARG A 80 -2.44 -4.53 22.43
C ARG A 80 -2.61 -5.92 21.84
N ARG A 81 -2.37 -6.96 22.64
CA ARG A 81 -2.64 -8.37 22.32
C ARG A 81 -4.11 -8.59 21.90
N GLU A 82 -5.07 -7.98 22.60
CA GLU A 82 -6.51 -8.16 22.32
C GLU A 82 -6.88 -7.71 20.89
N PRO A 83 -6.68 -6.44 20.50
CA PRO A 83 -7.02 -6.01 19.15
C PRO A 83 -6.20 -6.73 18.07
N LEU A 84 -4.95 -7.14 18.33
CA LEU A 84 -4.14 -7.91 17.36
C LEU A 84 -4.70 -9.31 17.10
N VAL A 85 -5.13 -10.02 18.15
CA VAL A 85 -5.72 -11.36 18.00
C VAL A 85 -7.07 -11.27 17.31
N VAL A 86 -7.93 -10.33 17.73
CA VAL A 86 -9.28 -10.18 17.17
C VAL A 86 -9.23 -9.79 15.70
N SER A 87 -8.39 -8.81 15.34
CA SER A 87 -8.19 -8.41 13.93
C SER A 87 -7.64 -9.56 13.07
N THR A 88 -6.67 -10.33 13.58
CA THR A 88 -6.14 -11.49 12.84
C THR A 88 -7.18 -12.60 12.72
N ALA A 89 -8.00 -12.84 13.74
CA ALA A 89 -9.09 -13.82 13.69
C ALA A 89 -10.16 -13.43 12.67
N ILE A 90 -10.50 -12.14 12.56
CA ILE A 90 -11.37 -11.62 11.50
C ILE A 90 -10.77 -11.91 10.12
N SER A 91 -9.47 -11.66 9.92
CA SER A 91 -8.80 -11.99 8.65
C SER A 91 -8.85 -13.48 8.33
N VAL A 92 -8.66 -14.37 9.31
CA VAL A 92 -8.75 -15.83 9.14
C VAL A 92 -10.17 -16.23 8.73
N ALA A 93 -11.19 -15.76 9.45
CA ALA A 93 -12.59 -16.04 9.14
C ALA A 93 -12.98 -15.51 7.75
N ALA A 94 -12.50 -14.32 7.38
CA ALA A 94 -12.74 -13.71 6.08
C ALA A 94 -12.04 -14.46 4.93
N ASN A 95 -10.85 -15.00 5.16
CA ASN A 95 -10.17 -15.88 4.21
C ASN A 95 -10.91 -17.21 4.03
N CYS A 96 -11.46 -17.79 5.11
CA CYS A 96 -12.34 -18.94 5.00
C CYS A 96 -13.61 -18.60 4.20
N LEU A 97 -14.25 -17.45 4.48
CA LEU A 97 -15.41 -16.98 3.72
C LEU A 97 -15.09 -16.86 2.23
N TYR A 98 -13.94 -16.27 1.88
CA TYR A 98 -13.48 -16.15 0.49
C TYR A 98 -13.34 -17.52 -0.20
N ALA A 99 -12.81 -18.52 0.51
CA ALA A 99 -12.64 -19.88 -0.01
C ALA A 99 -13.98 -20.60 -0.26
N TYR A 100 -15.08 -20.12 0.32
CA TYR A 100 -16.44 -20.66 0.16
C TYR A 100 -17.35 -19.80 -0.73
N VAL A 101 -16.81 -18.79 -1.44
CA VAL A 101 -17.59 -17.90 -2.31
C VAL A 101 -18.30 -18.65 -3.45
N HIS A 102 -17.85 -19.85 -3.82
CA HIS A 102 -18.49 -20.67 -4.85
C HIS A 102 -19.76 -21.41 -4.38
N ILE A 103 -20.03 -21.49 -3.07
CA ILE A 103 -21.16 -22.26 -2.53
C ILE A 103 -22.51 -21.58 -2.81
N PRO A 104 -22.70 -20.28 -2.53
CA PRO A 104 -23.96 -19.62 -2.84
C PRO A 104 -24.30 -19.73 -4.33
N HIS A 105 -25.56 -20.01 -4.64
CA HIS A 105 -26.00 -20.14 -6.04
C HIS A 105 -26.19 -18.80 -6.75
N SER A 106 -26.25 -17.69 -6.02
CA SER A 106 -26.48 -16.35 -6.59
C SER A 106 -25.66 -15.29 -5.88
N HIS A 107 -25.33 -14.21 -6.59
CA HIS A 107 -24.66 -13.01 -6.05
C HIS A 107 -23.21 -13.23 -5.56
N ASN A 108 -22.49 -14.21 -6.12
CA ASN A 108 -21.14 -14.61 -5.70
C ASN A 108 -20.14 -13.46 -5.69
N LYS A 109 -20.24 -12.52 -6.64
CA LYS A 109 -19.40 -11.32 -6.70
C LYS A 109 -19.50 -10.46 -5.42
N TYR A 110 -20.66 -10.38 -4.78
CA TYR A 110 -20.84 -9.62 -3.53
C TYR A 110 -20.29 -10.34 -2.30
N TYR A 111 -20.32 -11.67 -2.29
CA TYR A 111 -19.65 -12.46 -1.25
C TYR A 111 -18.12 -12.28 -1.32
N MET A 112 -17.55 -12.30 -2.54
CA MET A 112 -16.13 -11.98 -2.75
C MET A 112 -15.79 -10.57 -2.25
N LEU A 113 -16.60 -9.57 -2.63
CA LEU A 113 -16.44 -8.18 -2.18
C LEU A 113 -16.46 -8.08 -0.66
N THR A 114 -17.42 -8.74 -0.01
CA THR A 114 -17.56 -8.74 1.46
C THR A 114 -16.38 -9.43 2.13
N ALA A 115 -15.95 -10.58 1.63
CA ALA A 115 -14.78 -11.29 2.15
C ALA A 115 -13.51 -10.42 2.06
N ARG A 116 -13.29 -9.76 0.92
CA ARG A 116 -12.14 -8.84 0.73
C ARG A 116 -12.20 -7.63 1.66
N ALA A 117 -13.39 -7.05 1.86
CA ALA A 117 -13.60 -5.97 2.83
C ALA A 117 -13.28 -6.41 4.26
N LEU A 118 -13.69 -7.62 4.66
CA LEU A 118 -13.43 -8.16 6.00
C LEU A 118 -11.95 -8.51 6.23
N VAL A 119 -11.26 -9.05 5.22
CA VAL A 119 -9.78 -9.21 5.28
C VAL A 119 -9.11 -7.84 5.44
N GLY A 120 -9.60 -6.83 4.72
CA GLY A 120 -9.15 -5.44 4.89
C GLY A 120 -9.42 -4.89 6.28
N PHE A 121 -10.60 -5.18 6.85
CA PHE A 121 -10.94 -4.81 8.21
C PHE A 121 -9.94 -5.41 9.21
N GLY A 122 -9.60 -6.70 9.08
CA GLY A 122 -8.57 -7.33 9.90
C GLY A 122 -7.15 -6.76 9.69
N ALA A 123 -6.86 -6.16 8.53
CA ALA A 123 -5.60 -5.45 8.28
C ALA A 123 -5.45 -4.13 9.06
N GLY A 124 -6.46 -3.72 9.83
CA GLY A 124 -6.34 -2.62 10.80
C GLY A 124 -5.31 -2.90 11.90
N ASN A 125 -4.88 -4.16 12.06
CA ASN A 125 -3.78 -4.56 12.94
C ASN A 125 -2.47 -3.80 12.66
N VAL A 126 -2.27 -3.31 11.43
CA VAL A 126 -1.11 -2.50 11.02
C VAL A 126 -0.93 -1.27 11.91
N ALA A 127 -2.03 -0.60 12.28
CA ALA A 127 -2.00 0.56 13.17
C ALA A 127 -1.54 0.19 14.59
N VAL A 128 -2.03 -0.94 15.10
CA VAL A 128 -1.69 -1.44 16.44
C VAL A 128 -0.23 -1.88 16.50
N VAL A 129 0.26 -2.58 15.48
CA VAL A 129 1.67 -2.98 15.36
C VAL A 129 2.57 -1.75 15.41
N ARG A 130 2.28 -0.73 14.60
CA ARG A 130 3.08 0.51 14.56
C ARG A 130 3.06 1.25 15.90
N SER A 131 1.89 1.32 16.55
CA SER A 131 1.77 1.93 17.88
C SER A 131 2.51 1.14 18.97
N TYR A 132 2.57 -0.19 18.88
CA TYR A 132 3.34 -0.99 19.82
C TYR A 132 4.83 -0.74 19.62
N ILE A 133 5.32 -0.85 18.38
CA ILE A 133 6.74 -0.71 18.07
C ILE A 133 7.24 0.69 18.46
N SER A 134 6.46 1.75 18.20
CA SER A 134 6.85 3.10 18.60
C SER A 134 6.92 3.28 20.12
N GLY A 135 6.00 2.67 20.87
CA GLY A 135 6.00 2.70 22.34
C GLY A 135 6.98 1.73 23.00
N ALA A 136 7.46 0.71 22.28
CA ALA A 136 8.43 -0.26 22.75
C ALA A 136 9.87 0.07 22.29
N THR A 137 10.11 1.23 21.69
CA THR A 137 11.43 1.66 21.20
C THR A 137 11.78 3.05 21.70
N SER A 138 13.04 3.23 22.07
CA SER A 138 13.61 4.54 22.40
C SER A 138 13.71 5.43 21.16
N LEU A 139 13.93 6.74 21.34
CA LEU A 139 14.04 7.69 20.22
C LEU A 139 15.15 7.29 19.22
N LYS A 140 16.25 6.72 19.74
CA LYS A 140 17.42 6.26 18.96
C LYS A 140 17.14 4.99 18.16
N GLU A 141 16.30 4.10 18.69
CA GLU A 141 15.94 2.83 18.04
C GLU A 141 14.77 2.99 17.06
N ARG A 142 13.89 3.96 17.30
CA ARG A 142 12.57 4.11 16.65
C ARG A 142 12.63 4.09 15.13
N THR A 143 13.49 4.89 14.54
CA THR A 143 13.64 4.98 13.07
C THR A 143 14.11 3.65 12.48
N SER A 144 15.04 2.98 13.15
CA SER A 144 15.54 1.66 12.72
C SER A 144 14.44 0.59 12.78
N ALA A 145 13.64 0.62 13.85
CA ALA A 145 12.54 -0.33 14.03
C ALA A 145 11.40 -0.10 13.02
N MET A 146 11.05 1.15 12.74
CA MET A 146 10.05 1.50 11.70
C MET A 146 10.54 1.13 10.30
N ALA A 147 11.83 1.30 10.02
CA ALA A 147 12.44 0.86 8.77
C ALA A 147 12.40 -0.67 8.62
N ASN A 148 12.72 -1.42 9.68
CA ASN A 148 12.60 -2.89 9.69
C ASN A 148 11.16 -3.35 9.46
N THR A 149 10.20 -2.72 10.13
CA THR A 149 8.78 -3.02 9.96
C THR A 149 8.36 -2.84 8.50
N SER A 150 8.77 -1.74 7.88
CA SER A 150 8.47 -1.43 6.47
C SER A 150 9.17 -2.38 5.51
N ALA A 151 10.42 -2.79 5.80
CA ALA A 151 11.14 -3.77 5.02
C ALA A 151 10.44 -5.14 5.05
N CYS A 152 10.03 -5.63 6.23
CA CYS A 152 9.24 -6.85 6.35
C CYS A 152 7.91 -6.76 5.58
N GLN A 153 7.25 -5.60 5.64
CA GLN A 153 6.03 -5.34 4.87
C GLN A 153 6.29 -5.47 3.35
N ALA A 154 7.34 -4.83 2.84
CA ALA A 154 7.72 -4.86 1.43
C ALA A 154 8.11 -6.26 0.94
N VAL A 155 8.91 -7.00 1.72
CA VAL A 155 9.23 -8.40 1.40
C VAL A 155 7.96 -9.25 1.33
N GLY A 156 7.00 -9.03 2.22
CA GLY A 156 5.70 -9.72 2.16
C GLY A 156 4.89 -9.39 0.91
N PHE A 157 4.87 -8.12 0.49
CA PHE A 157 4.21 -7.72 -0.77
C PHE A 157 4.85 -8.40 -1.99
N ILE A 158 6.18 -8.48 -2.05
CA ILE A 158 6.93 -9.10 -3.15
C ILE A 158 6.73 -10.61 -3.19
N LEU A 159 6.74 -11.28 -2.03
CA LEU A 159 6.59 -12.74 -1.97
C LEU A 159 5.16 -13.23 -2.21
N GLY A 160 4.14 -12.39 -2.04
CA GLY A 160 2.74 -12.77 -2.28
C GLY A 160 2.50 -13.36 -3.68
N PRO A 161 2.80 -12.65 -4.78
CA PRO A 161 2.66 -13.15 -6.14
C PRO A 161 3.52 -14.39 -6.43
N VAL A 162 4.67 -14.52 -5.77
CA VAL A 162 5.53 -15.72 -5.89
C VAL A 162 4.81 -16.93 -5.31
N PHE A 163 4.23 -16.82 -4.11
CA PHE A 163 3.42 -17.89 -3.53
C PHE A 163 2.19 -18.21 -4.38
N GLN A 164 1.50 -17.20 -4.90
CA GLN A 164 0.36 -17.39 -5.82
C GLN A 164 0.76 -18.21 -7.05
N THR A 165 1.93 -17.92 -7.64
CA THR A 165 2.45 -18.64 -8.79
C THR A 165 2.78 -20.10 -8.45
N CYS A 166 3.27 -20.40 -7.25
CA CYS A 166 3.45 -21.79 -6.83
C CYS A 166 2.11 -22.56 -6.77
N PHE A 167 1.01 -21.91 -6.39
CA PHE A 167 -0.31 -22.54 -6.32
C PHE A 167 -0.97 -22.75 -7.68
N THR A 168 -0.48 -22.13 -8.78
CA THR A 168 -0.99 -22.44 -10.12
C THR A 168 -0.70 -23.88 -10.54
N LEU A 169 0.29 -24.53 -9.93
CA LEU A 169 0.62 -25.95 -10.14
C LEU A 169 -0.51 -26.91 -9.73
N ILE A 170 -1.45 -26.47 -8.87
CA ILE A 170 -2.62 -27.27 -8.46
C ILE A 170 -3.65 -27.38 -9.59
N GLY A 171 -3.69 -26.40 -10.51
CA GLY A 171 -4.69 -26.32 -11.57
C GLY A 171 -6.03 -25.71 -11.13
N GLU A 172 -6.92 -25.51 -12.12
CA GLU A 172 -8.20 -24.82 -11.91
C GLU A 172 -9.29 -25.72 -11.32
N GLU A 173 -9.25 -27.02 -11.63
CA GLU A 173 -10.19 -28.02 -11.10
C GLU A 173 -9.84 -28.43 -9.67
N GLY A 174 -8.53 -28.55 -9.38
CA GLY A 174 -8.03 -28.83 -8.04
C GLY A 174 -8.62 -30.10 -7.41
N ILE A 175 -8.74 -30.11 -6.08
CA ILE A 175 -9.31 -31.20 -5.29
C ILE A 175 -10.56 -30.69 -4.57
N THR A 176 -11.70 -31.35 -4.75
CA THR A 176 -12.95 -31.01 -4.07
C THR A 176 -13.27 -32.05 -2.99
N TRP A 177 -13.34 -31.61 -1.73
CA TRP A 177 -13.79 -32.46 -0.63
C TRP A 177 -15.30 -32.32 -0.43
N LYS A 178 -16.08 -33.31 -0.90
CA LYS A 178 -17.54 -33.34 -0.82
C LYS A 178 -18.14 -33.35 0.59
N LEU A 179 -17.34 -33.67 1.62
CA LEU A 179 -17.79 -33.70 3.02
C LEU A 179 -17.93 -32.31 3.64
N ILE A 180 -17.20 -31.31 3.12
CA ILE A 180 -17.13 -29.95 3.67
C ILE A 180 -17.39 -28.91 2.55
N ASP A 181 -17.76 -29.36 1.34
CA ASP A 181 -17.93 -28.54 0.14
C ASP A 181 -16.75 -27.59 -0.17
N LEU A 182 -15.56 -27.96 0.30
CA LEU A 182 -14.33 -27.20 0.12
C LEU A 182 -13.68 -27.56 -1.21
N GLN A 183 -13.56 -26.58 -2.10
CA GLN A 183 -12.78 -26.69 -3.33
C GLN A 183 -11.39 -26.13 -3.10
N LEU A 184 -10.36 -26.97 -3.20
CA LEU A 184 -8.96 -26.56 -3.12
C LEU A 184 -8.37 -26.50 -4.54
N ASN A 185 -8.36 -25.30 -5.11
CA ASN A 185 -7.85 -25.02 -6.45
C ASN A 185 -6.83 -23.87 -6.40
N MET A 186 -6.29 -23.47 -7.55
CA MET A 186 -5.32 -22.36 -7.64
C MET A 186 -5.83 -20.99 -7.12
N TYR A 187 -7.15 -20.81 -6.97
CA TYR A 187 -7.77 -19.56 -6.51
C TYR A 187 -8.08 -19.56 -5.00
N THR A 188 -8.46 -20.72 -4.45
CA THR A 188 -8.83 -20.86 -3.03
C THR A 188 -7.67 -21.29 -2.14
N ALA A 189 -6.75 -22.12 -2.64
CA ALA A 189 -5.56 -22.58 -1.91
C ALA A 189 -4.68 -21.41 -1.37
N PRO A 190 -4.43 -20.33 -2.12
CA PRO A 190 -3.64 -19.21 -1.62
C PRO A 190 -4.29 -18.50 -0.43
N VAL A 191 -5.62 -18.42 -0.42
CA VAL A 191 -6.38 -17.76 0.65
C VAL A 191 -6.46 -18.64 1.90
N LEU A 192 -6.61 -19.96 1.72
CA LEU A 192 -6.49 -20.94 2.81
C LEU A 192 -5.09 -20.95 3.42
N PHE A 193 -4.04 -20.83 2.58
CA PHE A 193 -2.68 -20.63 3.06
C PHE A 193 -2.56 -19.36 3.92
N GLY A 194 -3.16 -18.25 3.48
CA GLY A 194 -3.29 -17.03 4.28
C GLY A 194 -4.02 -17.25 5.62
N ALA A 195 -5.07 -18.06 5.65
CA ALA A 195 -5.78 -18.43 6.88
C ALA A 195 -4.87 -19.23 7.85
N VAL A 196 -4.12 -20.20 7.34
CA VAL A 196 -3.13 -20.97 8.13
C VAL A 196 -2.06 -20.05 8.70
N LEU A 197 -1.50 -19.15 7.90
CA LEU A 197 -0.53 -18.15 8.36
C LEU A 197 -1.12 -17.25 9.46
N GLY A 198 -2.40 -16.89 9.36
CA GLY A 198 -3.11 -16.14 10.40
C GLY A 198 -3.23 -16.91 11.72
N VAL A 199 -3.57 -18.20 11.69
CA VAL A 199 -3.63 -19.07 12.88
C VAL A 199 -2.25 -19.21 13.54
N VAL A 200 -1.21 -19.39 12.73
CA VAL A 200 0.18 -19.41 13.21
C VAL A 200 0.53 -18.07 13.87
N ASN A 201 0.17 -16.94 13.26
CA ASN A 201 0.41 -15.61 13.83
C ASN A 201 -0.29 -15.43 15.18
N ILE A 202 -1.55 -15.84 15.29
CA ILE A 202 -2.30 -15.82 16.56
C ILE A 202 -1.56 -16.65 17.61
N SER A 203 -1.14 -17.86 17.26
CA SER A 203 -0.42 -18.76 18.17
C SER A 203 0.89 -18.15 18.68
N LEU A 204 1.64 -17.47 17.80
CA LEU A 204 2.86 -16.75 18.17
C LEU A 204 2.59 -15.53 19.07
N ILE A 205 1.52 -14.79 18.81
CA ILE A 205 1.07 -13.69 19.67
C ILE A 205 0.66 -14.23 21.04
N PHE A 206 0.05 -15.41 21.13
CA PHE A 206 -0.27 -16.00 22.42
C PHE A 206 0.97 -16.48 23.19
N ALA A 207 1.91 -17.13 22.50
CA ALA A 207 3.05 -17.78 23.14
C ALA A 207 4.22 -16.83 23.49
N ILE A 208 4.50 -15.84 22.65
CA ILE A 208 5.75 -15.05 22.73
C ILE A 208 5.50 -13.59 23.08
N PHE A 209 4.42 -12.98 22.58
CA PHE A 209 4.20 -11.55 22.74
C PHE A 209 3.95 -11.18 24.21
N ARG A 210 4.73 -10.21 24.69
CA ARG A 210 4.56 -9.57 25.99
C ARG A 210 4.52 -8.07 25.81
N GLU A 211 3.70 -7.40 26.60
CA GLU A 211 3.54 -5.95 26.52
C GLU A 211 4.74 -5.25 27.16
N HIS A 212 5.43 -4.40 26.39
CA HIS A 212 6.54 -3.58 26.86
C HIS A 212 6.29 -2.11 26.48
N ARG A 213 6.69 -1.19 27.36
CA ARG A 213 6.65 0.25 27.10
C ARG A 213 7.95 0.89 27.58
N VAL A 214 8.51 1.72 26.72
CA VAL A 214 9.80 2.38 26.91
C VAL A 214 9.65 3.86 26.58
N ASP A 215 10.25 4.73 27.40
CA ASP A 215 10.28 6.17 27.12
C ASP A 215 11.30 6.54 26.02
N ASP A 216 11.40 7.83 25.69
CA ASP A 216 12.32 8.29 24.66
C ASP A 216 13.81 8.04 25.01
N MET A 217 14.14 7.90 26.30
CA MET A 217 15.49 7.64 26.82
C MET A 217 15.84 6.14 26.93
N GLY A 218 14.87 5.24 26.72
CA GLY A 218 15.09 3.81 26.89
C GLY A 218 14.72 3.26 28.27
N ARG A 219 14.13 4.08 29.15
CA ARG A 219 13.70 3.65 30.49
C ARG A 219 12.34 2.97 30.41
N GLN A 220 12.16 1.94 31.23
CA GLN A 220 10.92 1.18 31.27
C GLN A 220 9.82 2.00 31.95
N CYS A 221 8.67 2.13 31.28
CA CYS A 221 7.48 2.74 31.85
C CYS A 221 6.52 1.65 32.32
N ARG A 222 5.70 1.95 33.34
CA ARG A 222 4.56 1.10 33.72
C ARG A 222 3.69 0.85 32.47
N SER A 223 3.41 -0.42 32.20
CA SER A 223 2.44 -0.79 31.16
C SER A 223 1.06 -0.35 31.62
N VAL A 224 0.10 -0.22 30.70
CA VAL A 224 -1.29 0.19 30.97
C VAL A 224 -1.98 -0.71 32.02
N ASN A 225 -1.37 -1.84 32.41
CA ASN A 225 -1.96 -2.89 33.25
C ASN A 225 -1.26 -3.14 34.60
N SER A 226 -0.48 -2.20 35.14
CA SER A 226 -0.05 -2.34 36.55
C SER A 226 -1.16 -1.84 37.49
N GLU A 227 -2.17 -2.69 37.74
CA GLU A 227 -2.98 -2.60 38.96
C GLU A 227 -2.07 -2.96 40.14
N GLY A 228 -1.84 -2.02 41.07
CA GLY A 228 -1.06 -2.26 42.28
C GLY A 228 -0.34 -1.02 42.81
N GLU A 229 -0.95 -0.43 43.84
CA GLU A 229 -0.45 0.57 44.79
C GLU A 229 -0.25 2.01 44.27
N GLU A 230 -1.20 2.86 44.68
CA GLU A 230 -1.00 4.26 44.99
C GLU A 230 0.28 4.42 45.83
N SER A 231 1.37 4.82 45.20
CA SER A 231 2.52 5.39 45.89
C SER A 231 3.05 6.54 45.04
N GLY A 232 2.88 7.75 45.58
CA GLY A 232 3.10 9.04 44.92
C GLY A 232 4.44 9.17 44.21
N VAL A 233 4.43 8.94 42.89
CA VAL A 233 5.37 9.55 41.96
C VAL A 233 4.55 10.33 40.95
N GLN A 234 4.40 11.60 41.30
CA GLN A 234 3.95 12.73 40.50
C GLN A 234 4.57 12.68 39.10
N ASP A 235 3.78 12.30 38.08
CA ASP A 235 4.17 12.44 36.67
C ASP A 235 2.96 12.66 35.73
N GLU A 236 1.85 13.16 36.27
CA GLU A 236 0.70 13.62 35.47
C GLU A 236 0.82 15.08 35.01
N ASP A 237 1.78 15.87 35.50
CA ASP A 237 1.91 17.32 35.23
C ASP A 237 3.28 17.75 34.65
N THR A 238 3.77 17.08 33.61
CA THR A 238 4.64 17.77 32.63
C THR A 238 4.00 17.74 31.25
N GLU A 239 2.84 18.38 31.15
CA GLU A 239 1.98 18.50 29.98
C GLU A 239 2.66 19.22 28.82
N GLY A 240 3.40 18.45 28.02
CA GLY A 240 3.61 18.82 26.64
C GLY A 240 2.37 18.49 25.80
N ALA A 241 1.75 19.48 25.17
CA ALA A 241 0.72 19.25 24.16
C ALA A 241 1.36 18.67 22.87
N VAL A 242 0.63 17.80 22.17
CA VAL A 242 1.08 17.31 20.87
C VAL A 242 0.97 18.45 19.87
N ASP A 243 1.96 18.59 18.97
CA ASP A 243 1.84 19.54 17.88
C ASP A 243 0.82 19.04 16.85
N HIS A 244 -0.44 19.42 17.02
CA HIS A 244 -1.49 19.01 16.10
C HIS A 244 -1.24 19.49 14.66
N VAL A 245 -0.58 20.64 14.47
CA VAL A 245 -0.24 21.15 13.14
C VAL A 245 0.79 20.23 12.47
N ALA A 246 1.84 19.83 13.20
CA ALA A 246 2.85 18.90 12.68
C ALA A 246 2.26 17.51 12.40
N VAL A 247 1.38 17.01 13.27
CA VAL A 247 0.69 15.72 13.10
C VAL A 247 -0.18 15.72 11.83
N VAL A 248 -1.02 16.74 11.65
CA VAL A 248 -1.88 16.86 10.46
C VAL A 248 -1.03 17.03 9.20
N ALA A 249 0.03 17.83 9.25
CA ALA A 249 0.92 18.02 8.10
C ALA A 249 1.59 16.71 7.67
N ILE A 250 2.15 15.92 8.61
CA ILE A 250 2.74 14.62 8.26
C ILE A 250 1.68 13.63 7.78
N ASN A 251 0.47 13.64 8.36
CA ASN A 251 -0.62 12.79 7.89
C ASN A 251 -0.99 13.10 6.42
N PHE A 252 -1.04 14.39 6.06
CA PHE A 252 -1.29 14.83 4.68
C PHE A 252 -0.12 14.48 3.75
N LEU A 253 1.13 14.72 4.16
CA LEU A 253 2.31 14.33 3.38
C LEU A 253 2.31 12.82 3.11
N PHE A 254 2.00 12.03 4.14
CA PHE A 254 1.91 10.58 4.04
C PHE A 254 0.80 10.12 3.09
N PHE A 255 -0.37 10.76 3.13
CA PHE A 255 -1.44 10.56 2.16
C PHE A 255 -0.94 10.82 0.74
N VAL A 256 -0.27 11.95 0.50
CA VAL A 256 0.25 12.31 -0.84
C VAL A 256 1.28 11.29 -1.32
N ILE A 257 2.23 10.88 -0.46
CA ILE A 257 3.27 9.90 -0.82
C ILE A 257 2.64 8.59 -1.29
N LEU A 258 1.64 8.08 -0.55
CA LEU A 258 0.95 6.84 -0.93
C LEU A 258 0.03 7.02 -2.14
N PHE A 259 -0.59 8.19 -2.30
CA PHE A 259 -1.45 8.50 -3.43
C PHE A 259 -0.64 8.50 -4.73
N VAL A 260 0.50 9.19 -4.73
CA VAL A 260 1.44 9.26 -5.86
C VAL A 260 1.92 7.87 -6.25
N PHE A 261 2.30 7.03 -5.27
CA PHE A 261 2.70 5.65 -5.51
C PHE A 261 1.56 4.80 -6.10
N ALA A 262 0.36 4.87 -5.52
CA ALA A 262 -0.81 4.12 -6.00
C ALA A 262 -1.21 4.52 -7.44
N VAL A 263 -1.07 5.80 -7.76
CA VAL A 263 -1.28 6.31 -9.13
C VAL A 263 -0.28 5.70 -10.10
N PHE A 264 1.01 5.69 -9.75
CA PHE A 264 2.07 5.13 -10.59
C PHE A 264 1.91 3.61 -10.78
N GLU A 265 1.64 2.87 -9.71
CA GLU A 265 1.38 1.43 -9.74
C GLU A 265 0.21 1.09 -10.69
N THR A 266 -0.87 1.88 -10.64
CA THR A 266 -2.07 1.64 -11.45
C THR A 266 -1.85 1.93 -12.94
N ILE A 267 -1.16 3.03 -13.26
CA ILE A 267 -1.01 3.50 -14.64
C ILE A 267 0.11 2.78 -15.40
N ALA A 268 1.07 2.16 -14.72
CA ALA A 268 2.23 1.51 -15.33
C ALA A 268 1.86 0.55 -16.48
N THR A 269 0.93 -0.38 -16.24
CA THR A 269 0.51 -1.36 -17.26
C THR A 269 -0.15 -0.69 -18.48
N PRO A 270 -1.25 0.07 -18.36
CA PRO A 270 -1.88 0.70 -19.52
C PRO A 270 -0.94 1.68 -20.23
N LEU A 271 -0.12 2.44 -19.49
CA LEU A 271 0.86 3.36 -20.08
C LEU A 271 1.84 2.64 -21.01
N THR A 272 2.41 1.52 -20.56
CA THR A 272 3.38 0.78 -21.38
C THR A 272 2.74 0.10 -22.59
N MET A 273 1.48 -0.33 -22.49
CA MET A 273 0.72 -0.83 -23.64
C MET A 273 0.52 0.28 -24.70
N ASP A 274 0.05 1.44 -24.27
CA ASP A 274 -0.28 2.56 -25.16
C ASP A 274 0.98 3.19 -25.77
N MET A 275 2.08 3.29 -25.00
CA MET A 275 3.35 3.87 -25.46
C MET A 275 4.16 2.90 -26.32
N TYR A 276 4.35 1.66 -25.87
CA TYR A 276 5.31 0.74 -26.50
C TYR A 276 4.66 -0.27 -27.44
N SER A 277 3.34 -0.23 -27.61
CA SER A 277 2.60 -1.22 -28.40
C SER A 277 2.83 -2.65 -27.91
N TRP A 278 3.08 -2.80 -26.61
CA TRP A 278 3.20 -4.10 -25.96
C TRP A 278 1.84 -4.77 -25.90
N THR A 279 1.82 -6.07 -26.14
CA THR A 279 0.62 -6.89 -25.87
C THR A 279 0.32 -6.88 -24.38
N ARG A 280 -0.92 -7.23 -24.00
CA ARG A 280 -1.32 -7.34 -22.58
C ARG A 280 -0.39 -8.27 -21.80
N LYS A 281 0.00 -9.39 -22.41
CA LYS A 281 0.89 -10.38 -21.79
C LYS A 281 2.30 -9.82 -21.58
N GLU A 282 2.86 -9.16 -22.60
CA GLU A 282 4.18 -8.53 -22.51
C GLU A 282 4.19 -7.40 -21.48
N ALA A 283 3.17 -6.54 -21.47
CA ALA A 283 3.08 -5.43 -20.53
C ALA A 283 2.99 -5.90 -19.09
N VAL A 284 2.16 -6.90 -18.79
CA VAL A 284 2.07 -7.49 -17.45
C VAL A 284 3.39 -8.15 -17.05
N PHE A 285 4.06 -8.86 -17.97
CA PHE A 285 5.32 -9.53 -17.70
C PHE A 285 6.46 -8.54 -17.42
N TYR A 286 6.67 -7.55 -18.31
CA TYR A 286 7.76 -6.58 -18.16
C TYR A 286 7.55 -5.65 -16.96
N ASN A 287 6.34 -5.13 -16.74
CA ASN A 287 6.07 -4.34 -15.54
C ASN A 287 6.18 -5.19 -14.26
N GLY A 288 5.83 -6.48 -14.33
CA GLY A 288 6.06 -7.41 -13.23
C GLY A 288 7.54 -7.54 -12.86
N ILE A 289 8.42 -7.68 -13.85
CA ILE A 289 9.89 -7.71 -13.61
C ILE A 289 10.36 -6.38 -13.01
N ILE A 290 9.92 -5.26 -13.57
CA ILE A 290 10.27 -3.91 -13.08
C ILE A 290 9.87 -3.76 -11.60
N LEU A 291 8.64 -4.14 -11.24
CA LEU A 291 8.15 -4.06 -9.88
C LEU A 291 8.94 -4.95 -8.90
N ILE A 292 9.42 -6.13 -9.34
CA ILE A 292 10.30 -6.98 -8.54
C ILE A 292 11.66 -6.30 -8.31
N VAL A 293 12.25 -5.70 -9.34
CA VAL A 293 13.52 -4.98 -9.24
C VAL A 293 13.40 -3.79 -8.29
N VAL A 294 12.37 -2.95 -8.46
CA VAL A 294 12.05 -1.84 -7.55
C VAL A 294 11.76 -2.32 -6.13
N GLY A 295 11.12 -3.48 -5.99
CA GLY A 295 10.88 -4.10 -4.69
C GLY A 295 12.18 -4.46 -3.96
N ILE A 296 13.13 -5.09 -4.67
CA ILE A 296 14.46 -5.43 -4.13
C ILE A 296 15.23 -4.16 -3.78
N GLU A 297 15.22 -3.18 -4.69
CA GLU A 297 15.79 -1.86 -4.45
C GLU A 297 15.21 -1.21 -3.18
N SER A 298 13.89 -1.21 -3.02
CA SER A 298 13.20 -0.65 -1.85
C SER A 298 13.66 -1.30 -0.54
N VAL A 299 13.87 -2.62 -0.53
CA VAL A 299 14.41 -3.35 0.64
C VAL A 299 15.83 -2.87 0.98
N ILE A 300 16.67 -2.64 -0.03
CA ILE A 300 18.02 -2.09 0.17
C ILE A 300 17.92 -0.66 0.72
N VAL A 301 17.04 0.18 0.17
CA VAL A 301 16.81 1.55 0.64
C VAL A 301 16.38 1.56 2.10
N PHE A 302 15.46 0.69 2.53
CA PHE A 302 15.06 0.59 3.94
C PHE A 302 16.23 0.24 4.88
N MET A 303 17.22 -0.53 4.42
CA MET A 303 18.42 -0.81 5.20
C MET A 303 19.34 0.42 5.29
N VAL A 304 19.57 1.09 4.16
CA VAL A 304 20.47 2.26 4.06
C VAL A 304 19.93 3.47 4.83
N VAL A 305 18.61 3.70 4.79
CA VAL A 305 17.94 4.83 5.47
C VAL A 305 18.21 4.83 6.98
N LYS A 306 18.40 3.67 7.61
CA LYS A 306 18.73 3.57 9.05
C LYS A 306 20.06 4.22 9.40
N ILE A 307 21.04 4.12 8.49
CA ILE A 307 22.37 4.69 8.65
C ILE A 307 22.32 6.17 8.31
N LEU A 308 21.65 6.51 7.20
CA LEU A 308 21.58 7.87 6.70
C LEU A 308 20.77 8.78 7.64
N ALA A 309 19.71 8.28 8.27
CA ALA A 309 18.88 9.03 9.20
C ALA A 309 19.64 9.48 10.44
N LYS A 310 20.62 8.68 10.90
CA LYS A 310 21.49 9.05 12.02
C LYS A 310 22.47 10.18 11.67
N LYS A 311 22.84 10.32 10.39
CA LYS A 311 23.80 11.33 9.93
C LYS A 311 23.15 12.63 9.49
N THR A 312 22.03 12.54 8.77
CA THR A 312 21.38 13.68 8.09
C THR A 312 20.11 14.16 8.77
N GLY A 313 19.56 13.36 9.71
CA GLY A 313 18.27 13.61 10.33
C GLY A 313 17.08 13.19 9.46
N GLU A 314 15.95 12.86 10.09
CA GLU A 314 14.77 12.37 9.35
C GLU A 314 14.09 13.45 8.50
N ARG A 315 14.11 14.70 8.95
CA ARG A 315 13.49 15.83 8.23
C ARG A 315 14.13 16.05 6.86
N ALA A 316 15.46 16.08 6.82
CA ALA A 316 16.21 16.26 5.58
C ALA A 316 16.05 15.07 4.63
N LEU A 317 15.98 13.85 5.17
CA LEU A 317 15.71 12.66 4.35
C LEU A 317 14.31 12.65 3.75
N LEU A 318 13.29 13.07 4.50
CA LEU A 318 11.93 13.20 3.96
C LEU A 318 11.89 14.21 2.81
N HIS A 319 12.55 15.36 2.97
CA HIS A 319 12.65 16.38 1.93
C HIS A 319 13.39 15.86 0.69
N GLY A 320 14.57 15.25 0.89
CA GLY A 320 15.34 14.64 -0.19
C GLY A 320 14.60 13.52 -0.93
N GLY A 321 13.85 12.69 -0.21
CA GLY A 321 13.01 11.65 -0.80
C GLY A 321 11.91 12.25 -1.69
N LEU A 322 11.22 13.29 -1.23
CA LEU A 322 10.19 13.97 -2.03
C LEU A 322 10.78 14.65 -3.27
N LEU A 323 11.97 15.21 -3.16
CA LEU A 323 12.70 15.78 -4.31
C LEU A 323 13.05 14.70 -5.35
N ILE A 324 13.52 13.54 -4.90
CA ILE A 324 13.81 12.40 -5.79
C ILE A 324 12.52 11.94 -6.50
N VAL A 325 11.40 11.82 -5.77
CA VAL A 325 10.09 11.50 -6.37
C VAL A 325 9.69 12.55 -7.41
N LEU A 326 9.84 13.84 -7.10
CA LEU A 326 9.53 14.92 -8.05
C LEU A 326 10.37 14.80 -9.33
N VAL A 327 11.68 14.56 -9.22
CA VAL A 327 12.56 14.38 -10.37
C VAL A 327 12.14 13.15 -11.18
N GLY A 328 11.79 12.04 -10.52
CA GLY A 328 11.28 10.83 -11.17
C GLY A 328 10.05 11.10 -12.04
N PHE A 329 9.02 11.76 -11.49
CA PHE A 329 7.82 12.13 -12.26
C PHE A 329 8.07 13.21 -13.31
N PHE A 330 9.01 14.13 -13.06
CA PHE A 330 9.40 15.14 -14.04
C PHE A 330 10.06 14.52 -15.28
N ILE A 331 10.92 13.51 -15.09
CA ILE A 331 11.51 12.72 -16.20
C ILE A 331 10.44 11.92 -16.93
N LEU A 332 9.40 11.47 -16.23
CA LEU A 332 8.31 10.68 -16.78
C LEU A 332 7.38 11.50 -17.71
N LEU A 333 7.47 12.84 -17.67
CA LEU A 333 6.72 13.68 -18.60
C LEU A 333 7.15 13.39 -20.05
N PRO A 334 6.19 13.37 -20.99
CA PRO A 334 6.49 13.08 -22.40
C PRO A 334 7.13 14.31 -23.08
N TRP A 335 8.47 14.34 -23.02
CA TRP A 335 9.34 15.34 -23.65
C TRP A 335 9.71 15.03 -25.11
N GLY A 336 9.37 13.83 -25.59
CA GLY A 336 9.75 13.35 -26.92
C GLY A 336 9.10 14.13 -28.07
N LYS A 337 9.52 13.79 -29.29
CA LYS A 337 8.93 14.33 -30.54
C LYS A 337 8.17 13.28 -31.35
N LYS A 338 8.47 11.99 -31.12
CA LYS A 338 7.81 10.87 -31.81
C LYS A 338 6.49 10.58 -31.13
N LEU A 339 5.40 10.44 -31.88
CA LEU A 339 4.10 10.00 -31.35
C LEU A 339 4.10 8.46 -31.15
N PRO A 340 3.33 7.94 -30.17
CA PRO A 340 3.14 6.50 -30.02
C PRO A 340 2.48 5.91 -31.26
N ASN A 341 2.67 4.62 -31.50
CA ASN A 341 1.96 3.95 -32.60
C ASN A 341 0.48 3.89 -32.26
N ILE A 342 -0.35 4.37 -33.19
CA ILE A 342 -1.80 4.34 -33.04
C ILE A 342 -2.27 2.92 -33.33
N GLN A 343 -3.19 2.44 -32.49
CA GLN A 343 -3.93 1.21 -32.71
C GLN A 343 -4.85 1.40 -33.93
N TRP A 344 -4.33 1.14 -35.12
CA TRP A 344 -5.15 1.04 -36.32
C TRP A 344 -5.87 -0.31 -36.29
N GLN A 345 -7.19 -0.32 -36.08
CA GLN A 345 -8.00 -1.35 -36.73
C GLN A 345 -7.64 -1.24 -38.21
N GLU A 346 -7.10 -2.30 -38.81
CA GLU A 346 -6.64 -2.26 -40.19
C GLU A 346 -7.72 -1.59 -41.06
N ILE A 347 -7.39 -0.44 -41.66
CA ILE A 347 -8.12 0.13 -42.80
C ILE A 347 -7.86 -0.78 -44.01
N LYS A 348 -8.26 -2.04 -43.88
CA LYS A 348 -8.33 -3.06 -44.92
C LYS A 348 -9.73 -3.62 -44.98
N ASN A 349 -10.74 -2.74 -44.97
CA ASN A 349 -11.96 -3.04 -45.69
C ASN A 349 -12.71 -1.76 -46.05
N ASN A 350 -12.22 -1.06 -47.07
CA ASN A 350 -12.97 -0.90 -48.31
C ASN A 350 -12.15 -0.04 -49.25
N SER A 351 -12.07 -0.52 -50.49
CA SER A 351 -11.82 0.27 -51.68
C SER A 351 -12.42 1.67 -51.54
N ILE A 352 -11.62 2.66 -51.91
CA ILE A 352 -12.12 3.99 -52.24
C ILE A 352 -13.16 3.82 -53.37
N PRO A 353 -14.41 4.25 -53.17
CA PRO A 353 -14.99 5.14 -54.15
C PRO A 353 -15.19 6.49 -53.49
N ARG A 354 -14.63 7.50 -54.15
CA ARG A 354 -14.93 8.92 -53.95
C ARG A 354 -16.44 9.11 -53.78
N THR A 355 -16.88 9.57 -52.62
CA THR A 355 -18.18 10.24 -52.49
C THR A 355 -18.04 11.51 -51.66
N THR A 356 -18.63 12.54 -52.23
CA THR A 356 -18.50 13.96 -52.00
C THR A 356 -19.02 14.38 -50.63
N TYR A 357 -18.45 15.47 -50.12
CA TYR A 357 -18.96 16.36 -49.07
C TYR A 357 -20.49 16.36 -48.96
N THR A 358 -21.02 16.16 -47.73
CA THR A 358 -22.02 16.98 -46.98
C THR A 358 -22.74 16.09 -45.93
N GLU A 359 -23.17 16.69 -44.81
CA GLU A 359 -24.05 16.17 -43.71
C GLU A 359 -23.31 15.45 -42.55
N MET A 360 -23.02 16.04 -41.39
CA MET A 360 -23.81 16.75 -40.35
C MET A 360 -24.68 15.84 -39.45
N VAL A 361 -24.15 15.54 -38.25
CA VAL A 361 -24.82 15.34 -36.93
C VAL A 361 -25.81 14.16 -36.75
N MET A 362 -25.51 13.22 -35.82
CA MET A 362 -26.36 12.70 -34.70
C MET A 362 -25.74 11.43 -34.00
N PRO A 363 -26.20 11.02 -32.79
CA PRO A 363 -25.40 10.49 -31.68
C PRO A 363 -25.49 8.96 -31.46
N PHE A 364 -24.61 8.43 -30.60
CA PHE A 364 -24.74 7.23 -29.75
C PHE A 364 -25.58 6.06 -30.34
N TRP A 365 -24.93 4.95 -30.71
CA TRP A 365 -25.22 3.57 -30.26
C TRP A 365 -24.18 2.58 -30.83
N SER A 366 -23.86 1.59 -30.00
CA SER A 366 -22.95 0.46 -30.19
C SER A 366 -23.05 -0.22 -31.56
N TRP A 367 -21.98 -0.13 -32.35
CA TRP A 367 -21.71 -1.08 -33.43
C TRP A 367 -20.82 -2.21 -32.90
N GLN A 368 -21.45 -3.31 -32.46
CA GLN A 368 -20.78 -4.60 -32.36
C GLN A 368 -20.86 -5.26 -33.74
N LEU A 369 -19.72 -5.29 -34.44
CA LEU A 369 -19.49 -6.12 -35.62
C LEU A 369 -18.71 -7.39 -35.22
N PRO A 370 -18.96 -8.52 -35.89
CA PRO A 370 -18.37 -9.81 -35.54
C PRO A 370 -16.87 -9.81 -35.89
N ALA A 371 -16.02 -9.74 -34.87
CA ALA A 371 -14.57 -9.74 -35.02
C ALA A 371 -14.04 -11.18 -35.18
N ASN A 372 -13.84 -11.60 -36.43
CA ASN A 372 -12.99 -12.74 -36.75
C ASN A 372 -11.53 -12.23 -36.90
N HIS A 373 -10.96 -11.71 -35.81
CA HIS A 373 -9.58 -11.19 -35.77
C HIS A 373 -8.73 -12.03 -34.82
N THR A 374 -7.65 -12.61 -35.34
CA THR A 374 -6.73 -13.49 -34.62
C THR A 374 -5.59 -12.76 -33.89
N ALA A 375 -5.39 -11.46 -34.14
CA ALA A 375 -4.34 -10.65 -33.51
C ALA A 375 -4.94 -9.67 -32.49
N GLU A 376 -4.40 -9.66 -31.26
CA GLU A 376 -4.80 -8.69 -30.25
C GLU A 376 -4.41 -7.27 -30.69
N PRO A 377 -5.31 -6.28 -30.53
CA PRO A 377 -4.96 -4.89 -30.83
C PRO A 377 -3.84 -4.39 -29.91
N VAL A 378 -2.85 -3.71 -30.49
CA VAL A 378 -1.70 -3.12 -29.77
C VAL A 378 -1.54 -1.64 -30.11
N GLY A 379 -0.99 -0.87 -29.15
CA GLY A 379 -0.73 0.56 -29.30
C GLY A 379 -1.85 1.44 -28.76
N CYS A 380 -1.71 2.75 -28.96
CA CYS A 380 -2.56 3.77 -28.36
C CYS A 380 -3.95 3.79 -29.03
N PRO A 381 -5.06 3.63 -28.29
CA PRO A 381 -6.39 3.53 -28.88
C PRO A 381 -6.89 4.87 -29.43
N ILE A 382 -7.50 4.86 -30.62
CA ILE A 382 -8.04 6.09 -31.27
C ILE A 382 -9.13 6.76 -30.41
N THR A 383 -9.80 6.00 -29.54
CA THR A 383 -10.78 6.54 -28.59
C THR A 383 -10.18 7.54 -27.60
N GLN A 384 -8.87 7.49 -27.37
CA GLN A 384 -8.13 8.43 -26.54
C GLN A 384 -7.56 9.55 -27.42
N SER A 385 -8.17 10.73 -27.37
CA SER A 385 -7.80 11.89 -28.20
C SER A 385 -6.36 12.36 -27.98
N TRP A 386 -5.81 12.14 -26.79
CA TRP A 386 -4.44 12.53 -26.46
C TRP A 386 -3.37 11.71 -27.18
N CYS A 387 -3.70 10.53 -27.72
CA CYS A 387 -2.78 9.69 -28.51
C CYS A 387 -2.23 10.42 -29.75
N LEU A 388 -3.02 11.35 -30.31
CA LEU A 388 -2.66 12.10 -31.52
C LEU A 388 -1.67 13.24 -31.26
N ASN A 389 -1.63 13.73 -30.01
CA ASN A 389 -0.94 14.98 -29.67
C ASN A 389 0.17 14.79 -28.62
N THR A 390 0.16 13.66 -27.90
CA THR A 390 1.09 13.38 -26.82
C THR A 390 2.23 12.49 -27.31
N PRO A 391 3.49 12.93 -27.22
CA PRO A 391 4.61 12.16 -27.69
C PRO A 391 4.90 10.99 -26.77
N LEU A 392 5.60 10.03 -27.35
CA LEU A 392 6.10 8.84 -26.72
C LEU A 392 7.07 9.18 -25.58
N ILE A 393 6.87 8.53 -24.43
CA ILE A 393 7.84 8.48 -23.34
C ILE A 393 8.87 7.41 -23.70
N TYR A 394 10.14 7.77 -23.84
CA TYR A 394 11.16 6.79 -24.20
C TYR A 394 11.31 5.73 -23.10
N LEU A 395 11.60 4.48 -23.48
CA LEU A 395 11.76 3.38 -22.52
C LEU A 395 12.83 3.67 -21.46
N ALA A 396 13.94 4.31 -21.86
CA ALA A 396 14.98 4.74 -20.92
C ALA A 396 14.47 5.79 -19.92
N GLN A 397 13.56 6.69 -20.33
CA GLN A 397 12.95 7.65 -19.41
C GLN A 397 12.04 6.94 -18.42
N TYR A 398 11.20 6.01 -18.90
CA TYR A 398 10.30 5.22 -18.05
C TYR A 398 11.07 4.44 -16.98
N ILE A 399 12.10 3.67 -17.37
CA ILE A 399 12.93 2.89 -16.44
C ILE A 399 13.68 3.81 -15.46
N SER A 400 14.24 4.93 -15.94
CA SER A 400 14.96 5.86 -15.05
C SER A 400 14.02 6.50 -14.03
N SER A 401 12.82 6.88 -14.44
CA SER A 401 11.78 7.41 -13.56
C SER A 401 11.32 6.39 -12.53
N ASP A 402 11.12 5.15 -12.94
CA ASP A 402 10.72 4.05 -12.08
C ASP A 402 11.73 3.77 -10.97
N ILE A 403 13.03 3.71 -11.31
CA ILE A 403 14.13 3.59 -10.33
C ILE A 403 14.13 4.78 -9.36
N LEU A 404 14.01 6.02 -9.87
CA LEU A 404 14.00 7.21 -9.00
C LEU A 404 12.79 7.21 -8.05
N ILE A 405 11.60 6.89 -8.55
CA ILE A 405 10.39 6.77 -7.72
C ILE A 405 10.58 5.64 -6.70
N GLY A 406 11.19 4.52 -7.11
CA GLY A 406 11.59 3.39 -6.29
C GLY A 406 12.59 3.73 -5.19
N LEU A 407 13.49 4.70 -5.39
CA LEU A 407 14.38 5.23 -4.37
C LEU A 407 13.66 6.19 -3.41
N GLY A 408 12.88 7.11 -3.95
CA GLY A 408 12.28 8.20 -3.17
C GLY A 408 11.12 7.73 -2.27
N TYR A 409 10.26 6.85 -2.77
CA TYR A 409 9.07 6.40 -2.05
C TYR A 409 9.38 5.67 -0.72
N PRO A 410 10.28 4.66 -0.68
CA PRO A 410 10.64 3.97 0.56
C PRO A 410 11.22 4.91 1.63
N VAL A 411 12.05 5.88 1.22
CA VAL A 411 12.58 6.93 2.11
C VAL A 411 11.43 7.71 2.72
N CYS A 412 10.56 8.28 1.88
CA CYS A 412 9.43 9.10 2.32
C CYS A 412 8.47 8.33 3.24
N HIS A 413 8.17 7.08 2.89
CA HIS A 413 7.29 6.20 3.64
C HIS A 413 7.83 5.95 5.06
N VAL A 414 9.10 5.56 5.22
CA VAL A 414 9.69 5.31 6.54
C VAL A 414 9.87 6.59 7.35
N MET A 415 10.37 7.66 6.72
CA MET A 415 10.59 8.93 7.42
C MET A 415 9.27 9.52 7.94
N SER A 416 8.17 9.36 7.19
CA SER A 416 6.84 9.80 7.64
C SER A 416 6.43 9.08 8.94
N TYR A 417 6.56 7.75 9.03
CA TYR A 417 6.25 7.04 10.29
C TYR A 417 7.20 7.42 11.42
N ALA A 418 8.50 7.50 11.13
CA ALA A 418 9.50 7.82 12.13
C ALA A 418 9.21 9.21 12.73
N LEU A 419 9.09 10.25 11.89
CA LEU A 419 8.75 11.60 12.34
C LEU A 419 7.41 11.64 13.07
N TYR A 420 6.37 11.03 12.51
CA TYR A 420 5.04 11.00 13.14
C TYR A 420 5.09 10.39 14.55
N SER A 421 5.74 9.24 14.70
CA SER A 421 5.90 8.57 16.01
C SER A 421 6.73 9.38 17.00
N LYS A 422 7.71 10.16 16.54
CA LYS A 422 8.56 11.02 17.37
C LYS A 422 7.87 12.30 17.80
N ILE A 423 7.03 12.89 16.94
CA ILE A 423 6.22 14.08 17.25
C ILE A 423 5.18 13.78 18.33
N LEU A 424 4.59 12.57 18.30
CA LEU A 424 3.61 12.14 19.31
C LEU A 424 4.24 11.92 20.70
N GLY A 425 5.50 11.51 20.75
CA GLY A 425 6.23 11.26 22.00
C GLY A 425 5.62 10.12 22.83
N PRO A 426 5.69 10.17 24.17
CA PRO A 426 5.27 9.07 25.03
C PRO A 426 3.75 8.89 25.13
N LYS A 427 2.95 9.78 24.53
CA LYS A 427 1.48 9.72 24.60
C LYS A 427 0.93 8.47 23.90
N PRO A 428 -0.28 7.99 24.27
CA PRO A 428 -0.90 6.85 23.62
C PRO A 428 -1.04 7.06 22.11
N GLN A 429 -0.25 6.32 21.33
CA GLN A 429 -0.09 6.54 19.89
C GLN A 429 -1.08 5.74 19.01
N GLY A 430 -1.90 4.87 19.59
CA GLY A 430 -2.76 3.93 18.87
C GLY A 430 -3.72 4.65 17.91
N THR A 431 -4.55 5.55 18.42
CA THR A 431 -5.49 6.34 17.61
C THR A 431 -4.78 7.15 16.52
N TYR A 432 -3.65 7.79 16.85
CA TYR A 432 -2.89 8.59 15.88
C TYR A 432 -2.29 7.74 14.76
N MET A 433 -1.72 6.57 15.08
CA MET A 433 -1.24 5.60 14.09
C MET A 433 -2.39 5.00 13.28
N GLY A 434 -3.56 4.87 13.90
CA GLY A 434 -4.82 4.53 13.24
C GLY A 434 -5.20 5.52 12.15
N TRP A 435 -5.21 6.81 12.45
CA TRP A 435 -5.47 7.87 11.47
C TRP A 435 -4.41 7.97 10.37
N LEU A 436 -3.13 7.76 10.70
CA LEU A 436 -2.06 7.70 9.70
C LEU A 436 -2.25 6.51 8.75
N THR A 437 -2.61 5.36 9.28
CA THR A 437 -2.85 4.17 8.46
C THR A 437 -4.12 4.33 7.61
N ALA A 438 -5.17 4.93 8.18
CA ALA A 438 -6.41 5.23 7.47
C ALA A 438 -6.20 6.20 6.30
N SER A 439 -5.40 7.26 6.48
CA SER A 439 -5.10 8.20 5.39
C SER A 439 -4.35 7.50 4.26
N GLY A 440 -3.40 6.62 4.58
CA GLY A 440 -2.72 5.80 3.59
C GLY A 440 -3.64 4.84 2.82
N SER A 441 -4.59 4.21 3.51
CA SER A 441 -5.62 3.39 2.87
C SER A 441 -6.54 4.22 1.97
N GLY A 442 -6.93 5.43 2.41
CA GLY A 442 -7.71 6.37 1.60
C GLY A 442 -6.99 6.78 0.33
N ALA A 443 -5.68 7.04 0.41
CA ALA A 443 -4.84 7.34 -0.75
C ALA A 443 -4.83 6.20 -1.78
N ARG A 444 -4.78 4.93 -1.32
CA ARG A 444 -4.85 3.75 -2.21
C ARG A 444 -6.22 3.54 -2.86
N VAL A 445 -7.30 4.01 -2.25
CA VAL A 445 -8.64 3.99 -2.86
C VAL A 445 -8.75 5.10 -3.91
N LEU A 446 -8.28 6.31 -3.59
CA LEU A 446 -8.48 7.49 -4.43
C LEU A 446 -7.50 7.56 -5.62
N GLY A 447 -6.27 7.06 -5.47
CA GLY A 447 -5.23 7.10 -6.51
C GLY A 447 -5.66 6.47 -7.84
N PRO A 448 -6.08 5.19 -7.86
CA PRO A 448 -6.55 4.51 -9.07
C PRO A 448 -7.73 5.21 -9.74
N VAL A 449 -8.69 5.72 -8.96
CA VAL A 449 -9.87 6.44 -9.46
C VAL A 449 -9.44 7.75 -10.12
N PHE A 450 -8.59 8.53 -9.44
CA PHE A 450 -8.04 9.78 -9.98
C PHE A 450 -7.30 9.55 -11.29
N VAL A 451 -6.36 8.62 -11.31
CA VAL A 451 -5.53 8.42 -12.51
C VAL A 451 -6.33 7.82 -13.64
N SER A 452 -7.26 6.89 -13.39
CA SER A 452 -8.10 6.31 -14.43
C SER A 452 -8.89 7.40 -15.18
N GLN A 453 -9.46 8.38 -14.46
CA GLN A 453 -10.21 9.48 -15.07
C GLN A 453 -9.29 10.48 -15.79
N VAL A 454 -8.21 10.93 -15.13
CA VAL A 454 -7.31 11.93 -15.71
C VAL A 454 -6.56 11.37 -16.91
N TYR A 455 -6.06 10.14 -16.83
CA TYR A 455 -5.31 9.51 -17.90
C TYR A 455 -6.17 9.25 -19.13
N THR A 456 -7.38 8.71 -18.97
CA THR A 456 -8.25 8.39 -20.11
C THR A 456 -8.72 9.64 -20.85
N HIS A 457 -9.04 10.72 -20.12
CA HIS A 457 -9.60 11.94 -20.72
C HIS A 457 -8.56 13.00 -21.10
N LEU A 458 -7.53 13.21 -20.27
CA LEU A 458 -6.54 14.29 -20.45
C LEU A 458 -5.16 13.78 -20.89
N GLY A 459 -4.89 12.48 -20.72
CA GLY A 459 -3.65 11.85 -21.15
C GLY A 459 -2.49 11.98 -20.15
N PRO A 460 -1.34 11.36 -20.48
CA PRO A 460 -0.22 11.22 -19.55
C PRO A 460 0.46 12.54 -19.19
N ARG A 461 0.44 13.54 -20.07
CA ARG A 461 0.96 14.89 -19.77
C ARG A 461 0.27 15.48 -18.55
N TRP A 462 -1.05 15.59 -18.61
CA TRP A 462 -1.83 16.15 -17.51
C TRP A 462 -1.77 15.29 -16.26
N ALA A 463 -1.83 13.96 -16.40
CA ALA A 463 -1.69 13.04 -15.27
C ALA A 463 -0.39 13.27 -14.50
N PHE A 464 0.76 13.25 -15.17
CA PHE A 464 2.06 13.42 -14.51
C PHE A 464 2.32 14.87 -14.09
N SER A 465 1.85 15.88 -14.83
CA SER A 465 1.97 17.28 -14.41
C SER A 465 1.18 17.58 -13.14
N LEU A 466 -0.04 17.03 -12.99
CA LEU A 466 -0.82 17.18 -11.77
C LEU A 466 -0.12 16.50 -10.58
N ILE A 467 0.46 15.31 -10.78
CA ILE A 467 1.25 14.64 -9.75
C ILE A 467 2.45 15.49 -9.34
N CYS A 468 3.24 15.99 -10.30
CA CYS A 468 4.34 16.91 -10.01
C CYS A 468 3.88 18.13 -9.21
N GLY A 469 2.74 18.74 -9.57
CA GLY A 469 2.14 19.85 -8.83
C GLY A 469 1.80 19.49 -7.38
N VAL A 470 1.20 18.32 -7.14
CA VAL A 470 0.87 17.82 -5.80
C VAL A 470 2.14 17.53 -4.97
N VAL A 471 3.20 17.01 -5.59
CA VAL A 471 4.49 16.78 -4.92
C VAL A 471 5.19 18.10 -4.59
N VAL A 472 5.16 19.09 -5.50
CA VAL A 472 5.68 20.45 -5.23
C VAL A 472 4.92 21.11 -4.08
N ALA A 473 3.58 21.04 -4.07
CA ALA A 473 2.77 21.55 -2.97
C ALA A 473 3.13 20.87 -1.64
N SER A 474 3.47 19.58 -1.67
CA SER A 474 3.92 18.82 -0.51
C SER A 474 5.31 19.22 -0.03
N LEU A 475 6.24 19.50 -0.94
CA LEU A 475 7.55 20.06 -0.60
C LEU A 475 7.41 21.44 0.07
N LEU A 476 6.56 22.31 -0.47
CA LEU A 476 6.26 23.63 0.12
C LEU A 476 5.64 23.49 1.51
N LEU A 477 4.67 22.58 1.68
CA LEU A 477 4.09 22.29 2.99
C LEU A 477 5.18 21.83 3.97
N LEU A 478 6.04 20.90 3.55
CA LEU A 478 7.13 20.39 4.38
C LEU A 478 8.09 21.51 4.81
N GLU A 479 8.42 22.44 3.91
CA GLU A 479 9.26 23.60 4.22
C GLU A 479 8.60 24.55 5.23
N ILE A 480 7.30 24.83 5.06
CA ILE A 480 6.52 25.67 5.99
C ILE A 480 6.51 25.06 7.40
N VAL A 481 6.33 23.75 7.50
CA VAL A 481 6.27 23.06 8.81
C VAL A 481 7.63 22.54 9.28
N TYR A 482 8.72 22.74 8.54
CA TYR A 482 10.01 22.10 8.77
C TYR A 482 10.53 22.28 10.20
N LYS A 483 10.40 23.50 10.74
CA LYS A 483 10.80 23.85 12.11
C LYS A 483 9.89 23.25 13.19
N ARG A 484 8.68 22.84 12.85
CA ARG A 484 7.72 22.18 13.76
C ARG A 484 7.89 20.67 13.83
N LEU A 485 8.56 20.05 12.86
CA LEU A 485 8.76 18.60 12.78
C LEU A 485 9.88 18.10 13.71
N ILE A 486 9.83 18.50 14.98
CA ILE A 486 10.81 18.16 16.01
C ILE A 486 10.22 17.06 16.91
N ALA A 487 11.07 16.15 17.39
CA ALA A 487 10.66 15.13 18.35
C ALA A 487 10.10 15.76 19.64
N PHE A 488 9.09 15.13 20.24
CA PHE A 488 8.44 15.63 21.45
C PHE A 488 9.44 15.93 22.57
N SER A 489 10.37 15.02 22.82
CA SER A 489 11.43 15.18 23.84
C SER A 489 12.34 16.39 23.57
N VAL A 490 12.68 16.66 22.31
CA VAL A 490 13.54 17.79 21.94
C VAL A 490 12.78 19.11 22.07
N ARG A 491 11.51 19.16 21.66
CA ARG A 491 10.65 20.34 21.79
C ARG A 491 10.58 20.87 23.23
N TYR A 492 10.50 19.95 24.19
CA TYR A 492 10.42 20.28 25.62
C TYR A 492 11.78 20.27 26.33
N GLY A 493 12.90 20.30 25.58
CA GLY A 493 14.25 20.41 26.13
C GLY A 493 14.72 19.18 26.92
N ARG A 494 14.04 18.03 26.80
CA ARG A 494 14.39 16.78 27.49
C ARG A 494 15.57 16.05 26.82
N MET A 495 15.88 16.38 25.56
CA MET A 495 17.05 15.90 24.82
C MET A 495 17.56 16.97 23.85
N GLN A 496 18.85 16.90 23.55
CA GLN A 496 19.46 17.66 22.45
C GLN A 496 19.22 16.93 21.11
N GLU A 497 19.16 17.71 20.03
CA GLU A 497 18.75 17.28 18.69
C GLU A 497 19.78 16.40 17.96
#